data_AF-A0A3D5J6Y2-F1
#
_entry.id   AF-A0A3D5J6Y2-F1
#
_cell.length_a   1.000
_cell.length_b   1.000
_cell.length_c   1.000
_cell.angle_alpha   90.00
_cell.angle_beta   90.00
_cell.angle_gamma   90.00
#
_symmetry.space_group_name_H-M   'P 1'
#
loop_
_entity.id
_entity.type
_entity.pdbx_description
1 polymer ?
#
loop_
_entity_poly.entity_id
_entity_poly.type
_entity_poly.pdbx_seq_one_letter_code
_entity_poly.pdbx_strand_id
1 'polypeptide(L)'
;NLSEANLFRSTLHSANLRDADLSAANLVEASLIKANLQDVNLQDADLNKTILFKASVSKSLLIEAQLCLTNLPDHTIHNRDCERT
;
A
#
# COMPACT_ATOMS: atom_id res chain seq x y z
N ASN A 1 11.34 8.90 -5.15
CA ASN A 1 10.12 9.70 -5.28
C ASN A 1 9.23 9.01 -6.30
N LEU A 2 8.10 8.46 -5.83
CA LEU A 2 7.07 7.77 -6.60
C LEU A 2 5.68 8.36 -6.30
N SER A 3 5.62 9.62 -5.87
CA SER A 3 4.36 10.32 -5.66
C SER A 3 3.53 10.31 -6.94
N GLU A 4 2.22 10.08 -6.82
CA GLU A 4 1.26 10.01 -7.94
C GLU A 4 1.59 8.92 -8.99
N ALA A 5 2.54 8.02 -8.70
CA ALA A 5 2.93 6.99 -9.64
C ALA A 5 1.77 6.01 -9.89
N ASN A 6 1.59 5.64 -11.16
CA ASN A 6 0.69 4.55 -11.51
C ASN A 6 1.42 3.21 -11.39
N LEU A 7 1.12 2.48 -10.32
CA LEU A 7 1.65 1.16 -10.00
C LEU A 7 0.55 0.08 -10.02
N PHE A 8 -0.55 0.35 -10.73
CA PHE A 8 -1.69 -0.55 -10.90
C PHE A 8 -1.23 -1.95 -11.33
N ARG A 9 -1.62 -2.98 -10.55
CA ARG A 9 -1.28 -4.40 -10.78
C ARG A 9 0.23 -4.69 -10.87
N SER A 10 1.07 -3.80 -10.38
CA SER A 10 2.52 -4.00 -10.38
C SER A 10 2.93 -5.13 -9.42
N THR A 11 4.06 -5.77 -9.73
CA THR A 11 4.69 -6.74 -8.83
C THR A 11 5.94 -6.12 -8.22
N LEU A 12 5.89 -5.87 -6.92
CA LEU A 12 6.92 -5.22 -6.10
C LEU A 12 7.35 -6.13 -4.94
N HIS A 13 7.36 -7.44 -5.17
CA HIS A 13 7.72 -8.43 -4.17
C HIS A 13 9.12 -8.17 -3.62
N SER A 14 9.25 -8.16 -2.28
CA SER A 14 10.51 -7.92 -1.58
C SER A 14 11.22 -6.61 -1.95
N ALA A 15 10.51 -5.65 -2.58
CA ALA A 15 11.08 -4.35 -2.91
C ALA A 15 11.47 -3.61 -1.63
N ASN A 16 12.63 -2.96 -1.65
CA ASN A 16 13.00 -2.03 -0.59
C ASN A 16 12.49 -0.64 -0.95
N LEU A 17 11.36 -0.25 -0.34
CA LEU A 17 10.73 1.06 -0.52
C LEU A 17 10.87 1.92 0.73
N ARG A 18 11.75 1.55 1.66
CA ARG A 18 11.98 2.30 2.90
C ARG A 18 12.22 3.78 2.59
N ASP A 19 11.60 4.66 3.37
CA ASP A 19 11.71 6.12 3.24
C ASP A 19 11.21 6.67 1.88
N ALA A 20 10.51 5.86 1.07
CA ALA A 20 9.96 6.32 -0.20
C ALA A 20 8.72 7.20 -0.02
N ASP A 21 8.54 8.14 -0.95
CA ASP A 21 7.30 8.88 -1.14
C ASP A 21 6.44 8.18 -2.18
N LEU A 22 5.29 7.66 -1.76
CA LEU A 22 4.23 7.04 -2.55
C LEU A 22 2.89 7.77 -2.33
N SER A 23 2.94 9.03 -1.89
CA SER A 23 1.73 9.82 -1.72
C SER A 23 0.92 9.90 -3.01
N ALA A 24 -0.41 9.77 -2.91
CA ALA A 24 -1.35 9.74 -4.03
C ALA A 24 -1.05 8.68 -5.12
N ALA A 25 -0.19 7.69 -4.86
CA ALA A 25 0.12 6.64 -5.83
C ALA A 25 -1.09 5.71 -6.03
N ASN A 26 -1.28 5.23 -7.26
CA ASN A 26 -2.23 4.17 -7.57
C ASN A 26 -1.55 2.81 -7.40
N LEU A 27 -1.86 2.12 -6.31
CA LEU A 27 -1.38 0.78 -6.00
C LEU A 27 -2.48 -0.28 -6.15
N VAL A 28 -3.60 0.05 -6.80
CA VAL A 28 -4.74 -0.88 -6.91
C VAL A 28 -4.29 -2.21 -7.51
N GLU A 29 -4.66 -3.31 -6.83
CA GLU A 29 -4.30 -4.69 -7.19
C GLU A 29 -2.77 -4.95 -7.28
N ALA A 30 -1.92 -4.08 -6.74
CA ALA A 30 -0.49 -4.29 -6.68
C ALA A 30 -0.12 -5.40 -5.68
N SER A 31 1.02 -6.05 -5.92
CA SER A 31 1.55 -7.07 -5.02
C SER A 31 2.87 -6.61 -4.38
N LEU A 32 2.80 -6.30 -3.09
CA LEU A 32 3.88 -5.81 -2.23
C LEU A 32 4.32 -6.87 -1.21
N ILE A 33 4.15 -8.15 -1.54
CA ILE A 33 4.51 -9.27 -0.66
C ILE A 33 5.96 -9.14 -0.18
N LYS A 34 6.17 -9.15 1.13
CA LYS A 34 7.49 -8.97 1.81
C LYS A 34 8.20 -7.63 1.50
N ALA A 35 7.54 -6.64 0.94
CA ALA A 35 8.15 -5.34 0.69
C ALA A 35 8.49 -4.62 2.01
N ASN A 36 9.57 -3.84 1.98
CA ASN A 36 9.91 -2.95 3.09
C ASN A 36 9.26 -1.59 2.85
N LEU A 37 8.18 -1.31 3.59
CA LEU A 37 7.42 -0.06 3.57
C LEU A 37 7.63 0.74 4.87
N GLN A 38 8.75 0.52 5.57
CA GLN A 38 9.05 1.28 6.78
C GLN A 38 9.27 2.75 6.43
N ASP A 39 8.70 3.64 7.25
CA ASP A 39 8.85 5.10 7.10
C ASP A 39 8.39 5.64 5.72
N VAL A 40 7.50 4.91 5.01
CA VAL A 40 6.95 5.32 3.71
C VAL A 40 5.80 6.31 3.87
N ASN A 41 5.74 7.31 2.98
CA ASN A 41 4.56 8.15 2.82
C ASN A 41 3.55 7.49 1.85
N LEU A 42 2.41 7.02 2.35
CA LEU A 42 1.27 6.50 1.58
C LEU A 42 0.04 7.41 1.73
N GLN A 43 0.24 8.68 2.11
CA GLN A 43 -0.86 9.63 2.23
C GLN A 43 -1.64 9.72 0.92
N ASP A 44 -2.98 9.68 0.99
CA ASP A 44 -3.89 9.74 -0.17
C ASP A 44 -3.69 8.63 -1.22
N ALA A 45 -2.88 7.60 -0.95
CA ALA A 45 -2.63 6.52 -1.90
C ALA A 45 -3.84 5.58 -2.01
N ASP A 46 -4.08 5.05 -3.21
CA ASP A 46 -5.10 4.03 -3.44
C ASP A 46 -4.46 2.64 -3.36
N LEU A 47 -4.65 1.95 -2.23
CA LEU A 47 -4.20 0.58 -2.01
C LEU A 47 -5.33 -0.44 -2.17
N ASN A 48 -6.47 -0.08 -2.77
CA ASN A 48 -7.59 -1.01 -2.88
C ASN A 48 -7.17 -2.34 -3.55
N LYS A 49 -7.54 -3.47 -2.93
CA LYS A 49 -7.16 -4.83 -3.35
C LYS A 49 -5.65 -5.12 -3.40
N THR A 50 -4.81 -4.30 -2.74
CA THR A 50 -3.36 -4.52 -2.68
C THR A 50 -3.02 -5.73 -1.81
N ILE A 51 -1.92 -6.40 -2.13
CA ILE A 51 -1.39 -7.52 -1.34
C ILE A 51 -0.16 -7.08 -0.54
N LEU A 52 -0.32 -6.92 0.78
CA LEU A 52 0.75 -6.52 1.71
C LEU A 52 1.27 -7.67 2.59
N PHE A 53 0.99 -8.93 2.24
CA PHE A 53 1.42 -10.07 3.08
C PHE A 53 2.91 -10.01 3.44
N LYS A 54 3.21 -10.08 4.74
CA LYS A 54 4.57 -9.99 5.29
C LYS A 54 5.31 -8.69 4.95
N ALA A 55 4.65 -7.67 4.41
CA ALA A 55 5.25 -6.36 4.23
C ALA A 55 5.49 -5.69 5.59
N SER A 56 6.57 -4.93 5.71
CA SER A 56 6.85 -4.15 6.92
C SER A 56 6.30 -2.74 6.74
N VAL A 57 5.24 -2.39 7.45
CA VAL A 57 4.55 -1.08 7.38
C VAL A 57 4.76 -0.25 8.65
N SER A 58 5.86 -0.49 9.37
CA SER A 58 6.13 0.23 10.61
C SER A 58 6.41 1.69 10.30
N LYS A 59 5.71 2.61 10.98
CA LYS A 59 5.84 4.07 10.84
C LYS A 59 5.46 4.65 9.47
N SER A 60 4.91 3.86 8.55
CA SER A 60 4.36 4.42 7.32
C SER A 60 3.13 5.29 7.60
N LEU A 61 2.99 6.38 6.86
CA LEU A 61 1.85 7.29 6.94
C LEU A 61 0.74 6.81 6.01
N LEU A 62 -0.42 6.48 6.57
CA LEU A 62 -1.60 5.97 5.85
C LEU A 62 -2.80 6.93 5.95
N ILE A 63 -2.52 8.22 6.18
CA ILE A 63 -3.55 9.26 6.32
C ILE A 63 -4.32 9.34 4.99
N GLU A 64 -5.65 9.23 5.06
CA GLU A 64 -6.55 9.21 3.89
C GLU A 64 -6.27 8.10 2.84
N ALA A 65 -5.40 7.13 3.17
CA ALA A 65 -5.11 6.02 2.26
C ALA A 65 -6.34 5.09 2.13
N GLN A 66 -6.65 4.69 0.89
CA GLN A 66 -7.76 3.79 0.63
C GLN A 66 -7.30 2.34 0.72
N LEU A 67 -7.97 1.54 1.57
CA LEU A 67 -7.54 0.18 1.90
C LEU A 67 -8.64 -0.88 1.66
N CYS A 68 -9.67 -0.57 0.87
CA CYS A 68 -10.76 -1.52 0.62
C CYS A 68 -10.26 -2.82 -0.02
N LEU A 69 -10.66 -3.97 0.53
CA LEU A 69 -10.24 -5.30 0.12
C LEU A 69 -8.72 -5.52 0.15
N THR A 70 -7.98 -4.74 0.94
CA THR A 70 -6.53 -4.88 1.07
C THR A 70 -6.18 -6.06 1.95
N ASN A 71 -5.26 -6.90 1.46
CA ASN A 71 -4.66 -7.98 2.23
C ASN A 71 -3.56 -7.41 3.13
N LEU A 72 -3.82 -7.31 4.43
CA LEU A 72 -2.91 -6.74 5.42
C LEU A 72 -1.69 -7.64 5.70
N PRO A 73 -0.60 -7.10 6.28
CA PRO A 73 0.61 -7.87 6.57
C PRO A 73 0.41 -9.11 7.43
N ASP A 74 -0.62 -9.12 8.28
CA ASP A 74 -0.99 -10.19 9.19
C ASP A 74 -1.91 -11.27 8.58
N HIS A 75 -2.09 -11.24 7.25
CA HIS A 75 -2.95 -12.13 6.47
C HIS A 75 -4.46 -11.89 6.64
N THR A 76 -4.87 -10.80 7.29
CA THR A 76 -6.28 -10.39 7.33
C THR A 76 -6.65 -9.51 6.14
N ILE A 77 -7.94 -9.34 5.89
CA ILE A 77 -8.46 -8.46 4.82
C ILE A 77 -9.11 -7.25 5.47
N HIS A 78 -8.70 -6.04 5.06
CA HIS A 78 -9.40 -4.82 5.42
C HIS A 78 -10.58 -4.57 4.48
N ASN A 79 -11.80 -4.49 5.01
CA ASN A 79 -13.01 -4.31 4.23
C ASN A 79 -13.98 -3.26 4.80
N ARG A 80 -13.57 -2.53 5.84
CA ARG A 80 -14.48 -1.64 6.60
C ARG A 80 -14.89 -0.36 5.87
N ASP A 81 -14.09 0.08 4.91
CA ASP A 81 -14.24 1.39 4.26
C ASP A 81 -14.60 1.30 2.77
N CYS A 82 -15.07 0.12 2.33
CA CYS A 82 -15.37 -0.16 0.93
C CYS A 82 -16.56 0.60 0.33
N GLU A 83 -17.41 1.19 1.17
CA GLU A 83 -18.63 1.89 0.73
C GLU A 83 -18.44 3.43 0.69
N ARG A 84 -17.24 3.93 0.95
CA ARG A 84 -16.92 5.37 0.97
C ARG A 84 -16.25 5.81 -0.34
N THR A 85 -16.88 5.52 -1.47
CA THR A 85 -16.49 6.04 -2.80
C THR A 85 -17.34 7.24 -3.17
#